data_AF-A0A6I7X102-F1
#
_entry.id   AF-A0A6I7X102-F1
#
_cell.length_a   1.000
_cell.length_b   1.000
_cell.length_c   1.000
_cell.angle_alpha   90.00
_cell.angle_beta   90.00
_cell.angle_gamma   90.00
#
_symmetry.space_group_name_H-M   'P 1'
#
loop_
_entity.id
_entity.type
_entity.pdbx_description
1 polymer ?
#
loop_
_entity_poly.entity_id
_entity_poly.type
_entity_poly.pdbx_seq_one_letter_code
_entity_poly.pdbx_strand_id
1 'polypeptide(L)'
;MGVLYYKVPGWPVAFGDDNEAETYLLKALQVNPDGVASNYFYAEFLLEQGKNEQALSYLNKAIDAKIDPANTSFKIKVRQKAKAQAALASLS
;
A
#
# COMPACT_ATOMS: atom_id res chain seq x y z
N MET A 1 25.97 -11.35 -9.43
CA MET A 1 24.83 -11.72 -10.31
C MET A 1 23.84 -12.49 -9.45
N GLY A 2 22.70 -11.89 -9.11
CA GLY A 2 21.74 -12.38 -8.12
C GLY A 2 21.21 -11.16 -7.38
N VAL A 3 19.95 -10.78 -7.47
CA VAL A 3 18.76 -11.62 -7.37
C VAL A 3 17.73 -11.10 -8.38
N LEU A 4 17.22 -11.99 -9.24
CA LEU A 4 16.20 -11.65 -10.20
C LEU A 4 14.91 -11.26 -9.48
N TYR A 5 14.45 -10.05 -9.80
CA TYR A 5 13.07 -9.57 -9.78
C TYR A 5 12.03 -10.71 -9.76
N TYR A 6 11.48 -11.00 -8.58
CA TYR A 6 10.26 -11.80 -8.46
C TYR A 6 9.07 -10.91 -8.78
N LYS A 7 8.80 -10.77 -10.08
CA LYS A 7 7.58 -10.21 -10.63
C LYS A 7 6.54 -11.33 -10.61
N VAL A 8 5.69 -11.38 -9.59
CA VAL A 8 4.46 -12.19 -9.66
C VAL A 8 3.38 -11.40 -10.41
N PRO A 9 2.87 -11.93 -11.54
CA PRO A 9 1.71 -11.40 -12.22
C PRO A 9 0.46 -11.95 -11.53
N GLY A 10 -0.31 -11.11 -10.84
CA GLY A 10 -1.49 -11.59 -10.09
C GLY A 10 -2.15 -10.57 -9.17
N TRP A 11 -2.21 -9.31 -9.58
CA TRP A 11 -3.20 -8.37 -9.04
C TRP A 11 -4.40 -8.45 -10.00
N PRO A 12 -5.67 -8.78 -9.64
CA PRO A 12 -6.34 -8.76 -8.32
C PRO A 12 -7.24 -10.00 -8.07
N VAL A 13 -6.91 -10.95 -7.18
CA VAL A 13 -7.87 -12.05 -6.91
C VAL A 13 -7.79 -12.54 -5.47
N ALA A 14 -8.87 -12.24 -4.73
CA ALA A 14 -9.36 -12.93 -3.54
C ALA A 14 -8.34 -13.22 -2.42
N PHE A 15 -8.34 -12.35 -1.41
CA PHE A 15 -7.83 -12.63 -0.08
C PHE A 15 -8.57 -13.85 0.51
N GLY A 16 -8.08 -15.05 0.19
CA GLY A 16 -8.47 -16.31 0.84
C GLY A 16 -7.55 -16.68 2.00
N ASP A 17 -6.38 -16.04 2.09
CA ASP A 17 -5.36 -16.24 3.12
C ASP A 17 -4.83 -14.89 3.61
N ASP A 18 -5.58 -14.24 4.51
CA ASP A 18 -5.25 -12.93 5.08
C ASP A 18 -3.84 -12.86 5.70
N ASN A 19 -3.34 -13.99 6.21
CA ASN A 19 -2.01 -14.10 6.81
C ASN A 19 -0.87 -13.94 5.80
N GLU A 20 -1.05 -14.44 4.58
CA GLU A 20 -0.01 -14.34 3.54
C GLU A 20 0.04 -12.91 2.99
N ALA A 21 -1.13 -12.31 2.78
CA ALA A 21 -1.27 -10.91 2.40
C ALA A 21 -0.57 -9.97 3.38
N GLU A 22 -0.83 -10.11 4.68
CA GLU A 22 -0.15 -9.33 5.72
C GLU A 22 1.37 -9.47 5.60
N THR A 23 1.87 -10.70 5.43
CA THR A 23 3.31 -10.95 5.30
C THR A 23 3.94 -10.23 4.11
N TYR A 24 3.30 -10.25 2.94
CA TYR A 24 3.82 -9.55 1.76
C TYR A 24 3.76 -8.03 1.91
N LEU A 25 2.69 -7.52 2.51
CA LEU A 25 2.53 -6.09 2.76
C LEU A 25 3.56 -5.57 3.77
N LEU A 26 3.82 -6.32 4.83
CA LEU A 26 4.88 -6.03 5.79
C LEU A 26 6.27 -6.06 5.13
N LYS A 27 6.55 -7.02 4.25
CA LYS A 27 7.80 -7.02 3.46
C LYS A 27 7.90 -5.78 2.55
N ALA A 28 6.80 -5.37 1.91
CA ALA A 28 6.77 -4.17 1.09
C ALA A 28 7.02 -2.90 1.91
N LEU A 29 6.56 -2.85 3.16
CA LEU A 29 6.86 -1.79 4.12
C LEU A 29 8.31 -1.84 4.60
N GLN A 30 8.91 -3.01 4.77
CA GLN A 30 10.34 -3.11 5.11
C GLN A 30 11.24 -2.59 3.98
N VAL A 31 10.87 -2.85 2.73
CA VAL A 31 11.62 -2.37 1.56
C VAL A 31 11.43 -0.87 1.35
N ASN A 32 10.21 -0.36 1.56
CA ASN A 32 9.91 1.06 1.41
C ASN A 32 8.88 1.51 2.45
N PRO A 33 9.33 1.89 3.66
CA PRO A 33 8.43 2.25 4.77
C PRO A 33 7.68 3.55 4.52
N ASP A 34 8.24 4.43 3.68
CA ASP A 34 7.64 5.71 3.28
C ASP A 34 7.01 5.65 1.88
N GLY A 35 6.80 4.44 1.34
CA GLY A 35 6.22 4.26 0.02
C GLY A 35 4.71 4.46 0.03
N VAL A 36 4.20 5.30 -0.87
CA VAL A 36 2.74 5.46 -1.07
C VAL A 36 2.05 4.11 -1.25
N ALA A 37 2.60 3.25 -2.12
CA ALA A 37 2.02 1.95 -2.45
C ALA A 37 1.96 1.03 -1.23
N SER A 38 3.10 0.83 -0.55
CA SER A 38 3.18 -0.07 0.61
C SER A 38 2.24 0.36 1.73
N ASN A 39 2.22 1.66 2.05
CA ASN A 39 1.34 2.19 3.10
C ASN A 39 -0.14 2.15 2.70
N TYR A 40 -0.48 2.50 1.45
CA TYR A 40 -1.86 2.44 0.96
C TYR A 40 -2.40 1.01 0.96
N PHE A 41 -1.64 0.04 0.45
CA PHE A 41 -2.11 -1.34 0.39
C PHE A 41 -2.20 -1.99 1.76
N TYR A 42 -1.29 -1.69 2.68
CA TYR A 42 -1.41 -2.17 4.06
C TYR A 42 -2.59 -1.54 4.77
N ALA A 43 -2.85 -0.24 4.54
CA ALA A 43 -4.06 0.39 5.04
C ALA A 43 -5.33 -0.25 4.50
N GLU A 44 -5.42 -0.52 3.19
CA GLU A 44 -6.57 -1.17 2.56
C GLU A 44 -6.83 -2.56 3.18
N PHE A 45 -5.77 -3.36 3.37
CA PHE A 45 -5.86 -4.64 4.08
C PHE A 45 -6.37 -4.48 5.51
N LEU A 46 -5.87 -3.48 6.25
CA LEU A 46 -6.33 -3.21 7.61
C LEU A 46 -7.82 -2.81 7.64
N LEU A 47 -8.32 -2.12 6.61
CA LEU A 47 -9.75 -1.81 6.48
C LEU A 47 -10.60 -3.05 6.24
N GLU A 48 -10.14 -3.97 5.39
CA GLU A 48 -10.82 -5.25 5.18
C GLU A 48 -10.87 -6.08 6.48
N GLN A 49 -9.84 -5.96 7.32
CA GLN A 49 -9.79 -6.57 8.65
C GLN A 49 -10.56 -5.80 9.74
N GLY A 50 -11.22 -4.68 9.40
CA GLY A 50 -11.96 -3.84 10.34
C GLY A 50 -11.08 -3.01 11.29
N LYS A 51 -9.77 -2.96 11.07
CA LYS A 51 -8.78 -2.23 11.88
C LYS A 51 -8.64 -0.77 11.42
N ASN A 52 -9.74 -0.02 11.48
CA ASN A 52 -9.83 1.35 10.96
C ASN A 52 -8.80 2.31 11.60
N GLU A 53 -8.55 2.23 12.91
CA GLU A 53 -7.57 3.08 13.59
C GLU A 53 -6.14 2.87 13.07
N GLN A 54 -5.76 1.62 12.82
CA GLN A 54 -4.45 1.31 12.25
C GLN A 54 -4.39 1.76 10.79
N ALA A 55 -5.44 1.48 10.02
CA ALA A 55 -5.54 1.90 8.63
C ALA A 55 -5.38 3.43 8.49
N LEU A 56 -6.03 4.21 9.34
CA LEU A 56 -5.92 5.67 9.39
C LEU A 56 -4.46 6.14 9.48
N SER A 57 -3.65 5.50 10.34
CA SER A 57 -2.22 5.83 10.48
C SER A 57 -1.44 5.57 9.19
N TYR A 58 -1.67 4.42 8.54
CA TYR A 58 -1.00 4.07 7.29
C TYR A 58 -1.51 4.88 6.09
N LEU A 59 -2.80 5.23 6.03
CA LEU A 59 -3.34 6.16 5.03
C LEU A 59 -2.67 7.53 5.15
N ASN A 60 -2.49 8.04 6.38
CA ASN A 60 -1.78 9.29 6.63
C ASN A 60 -0.33 9.23 6.13
N LYS A 61 0.38 8.13 6.37
CA LYS A 61 1.74 7.93 5.80
C LYS A 61 1.73 7.89 4.27
N ALA A 62 0.73 7.23 3.67
CA ALA A 62 0.60 7.15 2.22
C ALA A 62 0.35 8.52 1.57
N ILE A 63 -0.40 9.42 2.23
CA ILE A 63 -0.61 10.79 1.75
C ILE A 63 0.57 11.71 2.05
N ASP A 64 1.33 11.50 3.13
CA ASP A 64 2.51 12.32 3.44
C ASP A 64 3.72 11.94 2.57
N ALA A 65 3.77 10.69 2.12
CA ALA A 65 4.84 10.15 1.29
C ALA A 65 5.18 11.05 0.08
N LYS A 66 6.48 11.36 -0.06
CA LYS A 66 7.02 12.13 -1.18
C LYS A 66 7.01 11.29 -2.45
N ILE A 67 6.43 11.86 -3.51
CA ILE A 67 6.38 11.23 -4.82
C ILE A 67 7.33 11.97 -5.76
N ASP A 68 8.44 11.34 -6.12
CA ASP A 68 9.35 11.90 -7.12
C ASP A 68 8.68 11.95 -8.50
N PRO A 69 8.57 13.14 -9.12
CA PRO A 69 7.96 13.31 -10.44
C PRO A 69 8.78 12.66 -11.56
N ALA A 70 10.07 12.43 -11.34
CA ALA A 70 10.96 11.73 -12.28
C ALA A 70 10.79 10.20 -12.27
N ASN A 71 10.01 9.64 -11.33
CA ASN A 71 9.82 8.20 -11.22
C ASN A 71 8.75 7.73 -12.23
N THR A 72 9.03 6.66 -12.98
CA THR A 72 8.07 6.06 -13.94
C THR A 72 6.73 5.71 -13.30
N SER A 73 6.73 5.35 -12.02
CA SER A 73 5.53 5.01 -11.25
C SER A 73 4.82 6.22 -10.63
N PHE A 74 5.24 7.47 -10.95
CA PHE A 74 4.65 8.71 -10.40
C PHE A 74 3.12 8.73 -10.56
N LYS A 75 2.61 8.51 -11.78
CA LYS A 75 1.16 8.55 -12.05
C LYS A 75 0.39 7.52 -11.21
N ILE A 76 0.96 6.33 -11.02
CA ILE A 76 0.36 5.27 -10.20
C ILE A 76 0.35 5.69 -8.73
N LYS A 77 1.48 6.18 -8.21
CA LYS A 77 1.61 6.66 -6.83
C LYS A 77 0.65 7.82 -6.54
N VAL A 78 0.51 8.76 -7.47
CA VAL A 78 -0.45 9.87 -7.33
C VAL A 78 -1.88 9.35 -7.25
N ARG A 79 -2.24 8.37 -8.09
CA ARG A 79 -3.56 7.73 -8.04
C ARG A 79 -3.81 6.99 -6.73
N GLN A 80 -2.81 6.26 -6.21
CA GLN A 80 -2.90 5.59 -4.91
C GLN A 80 -3.04 6.58 -3.77
N LYS A 81 -2.28 7.68 -3.78
CA LYS A 81 -2.41 8.77 -2.81
C LYS A 81 -3.82 9.38 -2.82
N ALA A 82 -4.39 9.61 -4.00
CA ALA A 82 -5.77 10.09 -4.12
C ALA A 82 -6.79 9.08 -3.57
N LYS A 83 -6.60 7.77 -3.82
CA LYS A 83 -7.43 6.72 -3.20
C LYS A 83 -7.26 6.65 -1.68
N ALA A 84 -6.03 6.82 -1.18
CA ALA A 84 -5.75 6.84 0.24
C ALA A 84 -6.51 7.98 0.94
N GLN A 85 -6.50 9.16 0.32
CA GLN A 85 -7.26 10.32 0.80
C GLN A 85 -8.77 10.10 0.75
N ALA A 86 -9.28 9.46 -0.31
CA ALA A 86 -10.70 9.11 -0.40
C ALA A 86 -11.10 8.09 0.68
N ALA A 87 -10.28 7.06 0.91
CA ALA A 87 -10.50 6.08 1.97
C ALA A 87 -10.45 6.74 3.35
N LEU A 88 -9.50 7.64 3.58
CA LEU A 88 -9.38 8.42 4.81
C LEU A 88 -10.65 9.23 5.07
N ALA A 89 -11.18 9.90 4.04
CA ALA A 89 -12.41 10.68 4.13
C ALA A 89 -13.64 9.82 4.44
N SER A 90 -13.68 8.57 3.96
CA SER A 90 -14.76 7.62 4.28
C SER A 90 -14.70 7.08 5.71
N LEU A 91 -13.56 7.22 6.39
CA LEU A 91 -13.35 6.74 7.77
C LEU A 91 -13.48 7.86 8.81
N SER A 92 -13.66 9.11 8.34
CA SER A 92 -13.79 10.32 9.15
C SER A 92 -15.24 10.63 9.49
#